data_AF-A0A529L5R2-F1
#
_entry.id   AF-A0A529L5R2-F1
#
_cell.length_a   1.000
_cell.length_b   1.000
_cell.length_c   1.000
_cell.angle_alpha   90.00
_cell.angle_beta   90.00
_cell.angle_gamma   90.00
#
_symmetry.space_group_name_H-M   'P 1'
#
loop_
_entity.id
_entity.type
_entity.pdbx_description
1 polymer ?
#
loop_
_entity_poly.entity_id
_entity_poly.type
_entity_poly.pdbx_seq_one_letter_code
_entity_poly.pdbx_strand_id
1 'polypeptide(L)'
;IEQNWNAPVSDYARHLWRPVARPASGPAIAARSILRDVLRQRLGVIMQPEEIGKALEEFEQRPVIQSGLHCLLLMDRITFDALLLAWLGAVENGLSAFVNFMGTTMTMETIGREGPGWLDVGDDKVNLFGMGRHKLCRKSACVAGPVSLNSLLSRLLIEPARRQRLERALQEAASGPFGRFLPNATDYFWGIREERVRKLVLEDGQLIEPDRPHGLSIPFERPHLRQALLDGVLLPNLFLMFLVLAILPRVRVVGGLRQIGYVALFHS
;
A
#
# COMPACT_ATOMS: atom_id res chain seq x y z
N ILE A 1 11.93 -12.77 -23.05
CA ILE A 1 12.05 -13.01 -21.58
C ILE A 1 13.23 -13.93 -21.27
N GLU A 2 13.54 -14.94 -22.11
CA GLU A 2 14.62 -15.92 -21.89
C GLU A 2 16.07 -15.37 -21.91
N GLN A 3 16.32 -14.21 -22.53
CA GLN A 3 17.69 -13.70 -22.71
C GLN A 3 18.39 -13.21 -21.42
N ASN A 4 17.64 -13.02 -20.33
CA ASN A 4 18.18 -12.42 -19.09
C ASN A 4 18.29 -13.40 -17.91
N TRP A 5 17.97 -14.69 -18.10
CA TRP A 5 17.95 -15.66 -16.99
C TRP A 5 19.35 -15.90 -16.38
N ASN A 6 20.40 -15.73 -17.19
CA ASN A 6 21.79 -15.88 -16.75
C ASN A 6 22.41 -14.57 -16.26
N ALA A 7 21.69 -13.44 -16.30
CA ALA A 7 22.20 -12.16 -15.82
C ALA A 7 22.16 -12.12 -14.28
N PRO A 8 23.13 -11.46 -13.62
CA PRO A 8 23.08 -11.23 -12.18
C PRO A 8 21.77 -10.58 -11.75
N VAL A 9 21.25 -10.96 -10.57
CA VAL A 9 20.03 -10.36 -10.00
C VAL A 9 20.17 -8.83 -9.83
N SER A 10 21.39 -8.33 -9.66
CA SER A 10 21.70 -6.90 -9.60
C SER A 10 21.40 -6.16 -10.90
N ASP A 11 21.57 -6.79 -12.07
CA ASP A 11 21.23 -6.17 -13.36
C ASP A 11 19.71 -5.99 -13.49
N TYR A 12 18.96 -7.00 -13.06
CA TYR A 12 17.50 -6.91 -13.01
C TYR A 12 17.05 -5.84 -12.01
N ALA A 13 17.60 -5.83 -10.79
CA ALA A 13 17.31 -4.83 -9.78
C ALA A 13 17.64 -3.41 -10.27
N ARG A 14 18.81 -3.20 -10.89
CA ARG A 14 19.22 -1.93 -11.48
C ARG A 14 18.22 -1.46 -12.55
N HIS A 15 17.78 -2.38 -13.41
CA HIS A 15 16.83 -2.07 -14.49
C HIS A 15 15.45 -1.66 -13.97
N LEU A 16 14.96 -2.28 -12.87
CA LEU A 16 13.70 -1.88 -12.23
C LEU A 16 13.71 -0.43 -11.74
N TRP A 17 14.90 0.10 -11.45
CA TRP A 17 15.14 1.43 -10.91
C TRP A 17 15.62 2.46 -11.95
N ARG A 18 15.70 2.10 -13.23
CA ARG A 18 16.13 3.00 -14.32
C ARG A 18 15.37 4.34 -14.33
N PRO A 19 15.97 5.46 -14.76
CA PRO A 19 15.27 6.73 -14.86
C PRO A 19 14.00 6.67 -15.74
N VAL A 20 13.02 7.52 -15.42
CA VAL A 20 11.82 7.71 -16.26
C VAL A 20 11.60 9.19 -16.57
N ALA A 21 10.93 9.47 -17.68
CA ALA A 21 10.60 10.85 -18.04
C ALA A 21 9.63 11.48 -17.03
N ARG A 22 9.85 12.75 -16.68
CA ARG A 22 8.97 13.50 -15.76
C ARG A 22 7.54 13.64 -16.30
N PRO A 23 6.51 13.65 -15.43
CA PRO A 23 5.12 13.82 -15.87
C PRO A 23 4.94 15.07 -16.74
N ALA A 24 4.17 14.95 -17.82
CA ALA A 24 3.99 16.04 -18.79
C ALA A 24 2.60 16.70 -18.74
N SER A 25 1.57 16.00 -18.26
CA SER A 25 0.22 16.58 -18.19
C SER A 25 0.00 17.34 -16.88
N GLY A 26 -0.82 18.40 -16.92
CA GLY A 26 -1.15 19.21 -15.74
C GLY A 26 -1.63 18.41 -14.53
N PRO A 27 -2.60 17.48 -14.67
CA PRO A 27 -3.03 16.62 -13.56
C PRO A 27 -1.91 15.74 -13.01
N ALA A 28 -1.03 15.25 -13.88
CA ALA A 28 0.06 14.38 -13.52
C ALA A 28 1.17 15.10 -12.76
N ILE A 29 1.47 16.33 -13.17
CA ILE A 29 2.37 17.24 -12.46
C ILE A 29 1.78 17.59 -11.09
N ALA A 30 0.49 17.91 -11.01
CA ALA A 30 -0.17 18.22 -9.75
C ALA A 30 -0.14 17.04 -8.77
N ALA A 31 -0.46 15.82 -9.22
CA ALA A 31 -0.39 14.63 -8.40
C ALA A 31 1.04 14.36 -7.88
N ARG A 32 2.06 14.55 -8.75
CA ARG A 32 3.46 14.41 -8.38
C ARG A 32 3.91 15.44 -7.36
N SER A 33 3.48 16.70 -7.51
CA SER A 33 3.77 17.77 -6.54
C SER A 33 3.23 17.44 -5.15
N ILE A 34 1.97 16.97 -5.08
CA ILE A 34 1.35 16.57 -3.80
C ILE A 34 2.18 15.46 -3.12
N LEU A 35 2.59 14.44 -3.88
CA LEU A 35 3.44 13.37 -3.34
C LEU A 35 4.79 13.90 -2.86
N ARG A 36 5.43 14.77 -3.64
CA ARG A 36 6.71 15.38 -3.29
C ARG A 36 6.60 16.20 -2.01
N ASP A 37 5.52 16.95 -1.82
CA ASP A 37 5.28 17.76 -0.62
C ASP A 37 5.06 16.87 0.61
N VAL A 38 4.28 15.80 0.47
CA VAL A 38 4.08 14.81 1.55
C VAL A 38 5.40 14.13 1.90
N LEU A 39 6.18 13.69 0.90
CA LEU A 39 7.50 13.09 1.15
C LEU A 39 8.43 14.09 1.86
N ARG A 40 8.49 15.34 1.41
CA ARG A 40 9.31 16.38 2.07
C ARG A 40 8.96 16.53 3.54
N GLN A 41 7.66 16.63 3.87
CA GLN A 41 7.20 16.74 5.25
C GLN A 41 7.59 15.51 6.09
N ARG A 42 7.50 14.30 5.52
CA ARG A 42 7.84 13.06 6.24
C ARG A 42 9.33 12.86 6.39
N LEU A 43 10.12 13.15 5.36
CA LEU A 43 11.58 13.08 5.42
C LEU A 43 12.15 14.09 6.42
N GLY A 44 11.52 15.26 6.58
CA GLY A 44 11.91 16.26 7.58
C GLY A 44 11.84 15.78 9.04
N VAL A 45 11.21 14.64 9.31
CA VAL A 45 11.17 14.02 10.65
C VAL A 45 12.37 13.10 10.87
N ILE A 46 13.03 12.62 9.81
CA ILE A 46 14.01 11.52 9.87
C ILE A 46 15.34 11.80 9.15
N MET A 47 15.46 12.90 8.39
CA MET A 47 16.63 13.26 7.60
C MET A 47 17.02 14.73 7.82
N GLN A 48 18.30 15.04 7.59
CA GLN A 48 18.78 16.43 7.61
C GLN A 48 18.27 17.20 6.39
N PRO A 49 18.03 18.53 6.50
CA PRO A 49 17.48 19.34 5.41
C PRO A 49 18.21 19.20 4.06
N GLU A 50 19.53 19.06 4.09
CA GLU A 50 20.39 18.93 2.92
C GLU A 50 20.17 17.59 2.19
N GLU A 51 19.88 16.52 2.93
CA GLU A 51 19.66 15.17 2.40
C GLU A 51 18.27 15.03 1.77
N ILE A 52 17.28 15.75 2.30
CA ILE A 52 15.89 15.74 1.79
C ILE A 52 15.85 16.21 0.34
N GLY A 53 16.58 17.28 0.01
CA GLY A 53 16.62 17.82 -1.35
C GLY A 53 17.10 16.79 -2.37
N LYS A 54 18.22 16.12 -2.05
CA LYS A 54 18.82 15.06 -2.86
C LYS A 54 17.88 13.87 -3.02
N ALA A 55 17.35 13.33 -1.92
CA ALA A 55 16.43 12.18 -1.95
C ALA A 55 15.16 12.45 -2.78
N LEU A 56 14.59 13.67 -2.67
CA LEU A 56 13.42 14.05 -3.46
C LEU A 56 13.74 14.23 -4.94
N GLU A 57 14.93 14.72 -5.30
CA GLU A 57 15.33 14.83 -6.71
C GLU A 57 15.61 13.47 -7.34
N GLU A 58 16.32 12.59 -6.61
CA GLU A 58 16.55 11.21 -7.00
C GLU A 58 15.23 10.46 -7.24
N PHE A 59 14.25 10.64 -6.34
CA PHE A 59 12.91 10.07 -6.48
C PHE A 59 12.16 10.61 -7.72
N GLU A 60 12.31 11.88 -8.09
CA GLU A 60 11.69 12.41 -9.31
C GLU A 60 12.28 11.78 -10.58
N GLN A 61 13.58 11.48 -10.57
CA GLN A 61 14.23 10.82 -11.70
C GLN A 61 13.89 9.31 -11.75
N ARG A 62 13.80 8.68 -10.58
CA ARG A 62 13.58 7.24 -10.40
C ARG A 62 12.45 6.98 -9.41
N PRO A 63 11.19 7.28 -9.78
CA PRO A 63 10.03 7.19 -8.89
C PRO A 63 9.61 5.73 -8.71
N VAL A 64 10.31 5.02 -7.83
CA VAL A 64 10.02 3.64 -7.45
C VAL A 64 9.56 3.60 -6.00
N ILE A 65 8.48 2.87 -5.76
CA ILE A 65 7.97 2.57 -4.43
C ILE A 65 7.96 1.05 -4.26
N GLN A 66 8.70 0.54 -3.29
CA GLN A 66 8.61 -0.86 -2.90
C GLN A 66 7.37 -1.06 -2.04
N SER A 67 6.50 -1.97 -2.44
CA SER A 67 5.24 -2.27 -1.76
C SER A 67 5.23 -3.71 -1.21
N GLY A 68 4.22 -4.01 -0.39
CA GLY A 68 4.05 -5.36 0.14
C GLY A 68 5.05 -5.71 1.24
N LEU A 69 5.75 -4.72 1.80
CA LEU A 69 6.55 -4.89 3.00
C LEU A 69 5.63 -4.92 4.23
N HIS A 70 5.94 -5.79 5.18
CA HIS A 70 5.12 -6.01 6.37
C HIS A 70 5.81 -5.41 7.60
N CYS A 71 5.01 -4.93 8.57
CA CYS A 71 5.40 -4.16 9.75
C CYS A 71 6.64 -4.73 10.48
N LEU A 72 7.84 -4.33 10.05
CA LEU A 72 9.14 -4.62 10.67
C LEU A 72 9.50 -6.10 10.84
N LEU A 73 8.85 -7.00 10.10
CA LEU A 73 9.21 -8.41 10.06
C LEU A 73 10.29 -8.64 9.00
N LEU A 74 11.43 -7.98 9.16
CA LEU A 74 12.61 -8.25 8.34
C LEU A 74 13.12 -9.69 8.47
N MET A 75 12.54 -10.45 9.40
CA MET A 75 12.90 -11.83 9.66
C MET A 75 12.05 -12.83 8.86
N ASP A 76 10.94 -12.39 8.25
CA ASP A 76 10.24 -13.21 7.27
C ASP A 76 11.02 -13.18 5.95
N ARG A 77 11.42 -14.37 5.46
CA ARG A 77 12.30 -14.51 4.30
C ARG A 77 11.75 -13.82 3.04
N ILE A 78 10.45 -13.92 2.80
CA ILE A 78 9.82 -13.31 1.60
C ILE A 78 9.87 -11.78 1.70
N THR A 79 9.54 -11.23 2.87
CA THR A 79 9.59 -9.79 3.13
C THR A 79 11.03 -9.28 3.06
N PHE A 80 11.98 -10.04 3.62
CA PHE A 80 13.41 -9.74 3.57
C PHE A 80 13.93 -9.71 2.12
N ASP A 81 13.67 -10.76 1.34
CA ASP A 81 14.13 -10.87 -0.05
C ASP A 81 13.53 -9.75 -0.91
N ALA A 82 12.26 -9.40 -0.71
CA ALA A 82 11.62 -8.28 -1.39
C ALA A 82 12.26 -6.93 -1.03
N LEU A 83 12.59 -6.72 0.25
CA LEU A 83 13.31 -5.51 0.67
C LEU A 83 14.74 -5.49 0.13
N LEU A 84 15.45 -6.61 0.19
CA LEU A 84 16.82 -6.75 -0.28
C LEU A 84 16.91 -6.45 -1.77
N LEU A 85 15.95 -6.93 -2.58
CA LEU A 85 15.89 -6.61 -4.00
C LEU A 85 15.63 -5.12 -4.26
N ALA A 86 14.74 -4.49 -3.49
CA ALA A 86 14.50 -3.05 -3.58
C ALA A 86 15.74 -2.22 -3.19
N TRP A 87 16.39 -2.61 -2.09
CA TRP A 87 17.64 -2.01 -1.61
C TRP A 87 18.76 -2.16 -2.65
N LEU A 88 18.93 -3.37 -3.21
CA LEU A 88 19.92 -3.64 -4.25
C LEU A 88 19.68 -2.74 -5.46
N GLY A 89 18.44 -2.61 -5.92
CA GLY A 89 18.11 -1.73 -7.03
C GLY A 89 18.41 -0.24 -6.76
N ALA A 90 18.19 0.21 -5.53
CA ALA A 90 18.52 1.57 -5.09
C ALA A 90 20.04 1.80 -5.03
N VAL A 91 20.80 0.87 -4.45
CA VAL A 91 22.28 0.93 -4.35
C VAL A 91 22.92 0.88 -5.74
N GLU A 92 22.47 -0.02 -6.61
CA GLU A 92 22.96 -0.13 -8.00
C GLU A 92 22.66 1.11 -8.86
N ASN A 93 21.75 1.97 -8.40
CA ASN A 93 21.45 3.26 -9.03
C ASN A 93 22.02 4.46 -8.27
N GLY A 94 22.81 4.22 -7.21
CA GLY A 94 23.48 5.27 -6.42
C GLY A 94 22.52 6.15 -5.63
N LEU A 95 21.35 5.64 -5.24
CA LEU A 95 20.35 6.43 -4.52
C LEU A 95 20.67 6.54 -3.04
N SER A 96 20.46 7.73 -2.46
CA SER A 96 20.65 7.97 -1.03
C SER A 96 19.46 7.48 -0.19
N ALA A 97 18.30 7.29 -0.82
CA ALA A 97 17.11 6.77 -0.17
C ALA A 97 16.19 6.06 -1.16
N PHE A 98 15.33 5.17 -0.64
CA PHE A 98 14.25 4.56 -1.39
C PHE A 98 12.96 4.53 -0.58
N VAL A 99 11.82 4.62 -1.27
CA VAL A 99 10.51 4.73 -0.63
C VAL A 99 9.88 3.35 -0.49
N ASN A 100 9.52 3.01 0.75
CA ASN A 100 8.85 1.78 1.11
C ASN A 100 7.39 2.08 1.50
N PHE A 101 6.46 1.44 0.82
CA PHE A 101 5.05 1.39 1.16
C PHE A 101 4.73 0.10 1.93
N MET A 102 4.66 0.25 3.25
CA MET A 102 4.31 -0.84 4.17
C MET A 102 2.80 -1.12 4.12
N GLY A 103 2.42 -2.40 4.11
CA GLY A 103 1.03 -2.78 4.32
C GLY A 103 0.55 -2.37 5.71
N THR A 104 -0.61 -1.69 5.78
CA THR A 104 -1.15 -1.15 7.03
C THR A 104 -1.73 -2.22 7.94
N THR A 105 -2.12 -3.38 7.43
CA THR A 105 -2.72 -4.47 8.22
C THR A 105 -2.27 -5.84 7.73
N MET A 106 -1.88 -6.72 8.66
CA MET A 106 -1.54 -8.11 8.36
C MET A 106 -2.11 -9.04 9.42
N THR A 107 -2.88 -10.05 9.01
CA THR A 107 -3.29 -11.14 9.92
C THR A 107 -2.05 -11.81 10.48
N MET A 108 -1.97 -12.00 11.80
CA MET A 108 -0.80 -12.57 12.49
C MET A 108 -0.45 -13.98 11.98
N GLU A 109 -1.41 -14.71 11.42
CA GLU A 109 -1.14 -15.89 10.60
C GLU A 109 -1.86 -15.75 9.25
N THR A 110 -1.10 -15.63 8.16
CA THR A 110 -1.62 -15.48 6.79
C THR A 110 -1.96 -16.83 6.17
N ILE A 111 -1.04 -17.78 6.30
CA ILE A 111 -1.14 -19.19 5.89
C ILE A 111 -0.41 -20.00 6.99
N GLY A 112 -0.71 -21.29 7.18
CA GLY A 112 -0.25 -22.09 8.33
C GLY A 112 1.21 -21.82 8.77
N ARG A 113 1.37 -21.28 9.98
CA ARG A 113 2.67 -20.86 10.57
C ARG A 113 3.45 -19.81 9.78
N GLU A 114 2.79 -18.99 8.98
CA GLU A 114 3.37 -17.86 8.23
C GLU A 114 2.65 -16.57 8.57
N GLY A 115 3.38 -15.45 8.57
CA GLY A 115 2.86 -14.13 8.94
C GLY A 115 3.49 -13.55 10.21
N PRO A 116 3.05 -12.36 10.66
CA PRO A 116 3.64 -11.61 11.77
C PRO A 116 3.75 -12.34 13.11
N GLY A 117 2.91 -13.33 13.32
CA GLY A 117 2.89 -14.16 14.52
C GLY A 117 4.00 -15.20 14.58
N TRP A 118 4.73 -15.38 13.49
CA TRP A 118 5.67 -16.47 13.30
C TRP A 118 7.03 -15.95 12.83
N LEU A 119 8.09 -16.49 13.42
CA LEU A 119 9.47 -16.26 13.04
C LEU A 119 10.02 -17.55 12.43
N ASP A 120 10.47 -17.47 11.18
CA ASP A 120 11.18 -18.56 10.52
C ASP A 120 12.66 -18.51 10.94
N VAL A 121 13.15 -19.56 11.60
CA VAL A 121 14.57 -19.69 12.00
C VAL A 121 15.34 -20.65 11.07
N GLY A 122 14.70 -21.11 9.99
CA GLY A 122 15.27 -21.99 8.97
C GLY A 122 14.91 -23.46 9.16
N ASP A 123 15.10 -24.00 10.36
CA ASP A 123 14.78 -25.38 10.73
C ASP A 123 13.44 -25.53 11.48
N ASP A 124 12.93 -24.44 12.06
CA ASP A 124 11.63 -24.39 12.73
C ASP A 124 10.94 -23.02 12.52
N LYS A 125 9.66 -22.95 12.89
CA LYS A 125 8.89 -21.72 12.93
C LYS A 125 8.41 -21.45 14.36
N VAL A 126 8.94 -20.40 14.95
CA VAL A 126 8.67 -20.00 16.34
C VAL A 126 7.46 -19.06 16.40
N ASN A 127 6.52 -19.34 17.29
CA ASN A 127 5.41 -18.44 17.57
C ASN A 127 5.87 -17.29 18.46
N LEU A 128 5.95 -16.09 17.89
CA LEU A 128 6.49 -14.90 18.56
C LEU A 128 5.66 -14.43 19.76
N PHE A 129 4.40 -14.83 19.86
CA PHE A 129 3.46 -14.33 20.87
C PHE A 129 2.97 -15.40 21.85
N GLY A 130 3.42 -16.65 21.71
CA GLY A 130 2.97 -17.78 22.55
C GLY A 130 1.46 -18.04 22.48
N MET A 131 0.77 -17.51 21.46
CA MET A 131 -0.69 -17.62 21.34
C MET A 131 -1.06 -18.83 20.47
N GLY A 132 -2.03 -19.64 20.91
CA GLY A 132 -2.54 -20.74 20.07
C GLY A 132 -3.01 -20.25 18.70
N ARG A 133 -2.77 -21.05 17.65
CA ARG A 133 -3.07 -20.75 16.24
C ARG A 133 -4.44 -20.10 15.99
N HIS A 134 -5.50 -20.65 16.59
CA HIS A 134 -6.86 -20.12 16.52
C HIS A 134 -6.99 -18.65 16.96
N LYS A 135 -6.13 -18.19 17.88
CA LYS A 135 -6.09 -16.79 18.34
C LYS A 135 -5.28 -15.92 17.38
N LEU A 136 -4.18 -16.42 16.82
CA LEU A 136 -3.33 -15.67 15.87
C LEU A 136 -4.05 -15.41 14.55
N CYS A 137 -4.69 -16.41 13.95
CA CYS A 137 -5.38 -16.24 12.66
C CYS A 137 -6.57 -15.26 12.67
N ARG A 138 -6.98 -14.79 13.86
CA ARG A 138 -8.07 -13.82 14.07
C ARG A 138 -7.59 -12.44 14.49
N LYS A 139 -6.28 -12.22 14.61
CA LYS A 139 -5.68 -10.94 15.00
C LYS A 139 -4.86 -10.39 13.85
N SER A 140 -4.79 -9.07 13.73
CA SER A 140 -3.93 -8.40 12.76
C SER A 140 -3.02 -7.40 13.45
N ALA A 141 -1.77 -7.29 12.99
CA ALA A 141 -0.87 -6.21 13.34
C ALA A 141 -1.10 -5.03 12.38
N CYS A 142 -1.11 -3.81 12.92
CA CYS A 142 -1.30 -2.58 12.15
C CYS A 142 -0.30 -1.51 12.56
N VAL A 143 0.30 -0.83 11.58
CA VAL A 143 1.00 0.45 11.81
C VAL A 143 0.06 1.55 11.36
N ALA A 144 -0.48 2.30 12.32
CA ALA A 144 -1.28 3.49 12.05
C ALA A 144 -0.35 4.67 11.80
N GLY A 145 -0.52 5.35 10.66
CA GLY A 145 0.12 6.61 10.34
C GLY A 145 -0.86 7.53 9.62
N PRO A 146 -0.64 8.86 9.59
CA PRO A 146 -1.65 9.78 9.08
C PRO A 146 -1.74 9.68 7.56
N VAL A 147 -2.87 9.19 7.06
CA VAL A 147 -3.21 9.19 5.63
C VAL A 147 -4.09 10.40 5.33
N SER A 148 -3.77 11.16 4.27
CA SER A 148 -4.58 12.30 3.82
C SER A 148 -5.19 12.01 2.44
N LEU A 149 -6.50 12.27 2.29
CA LEU A 149 -7.19 12.16 0.99
C LEU A 149 -6.82 13.36 0.11
N ASN A 150 -6.09 13.10 -0.97
CA ASN A 150 -5.77 14.12 -1.98
C ASN A 150 -7.04 14.61 -2.71
N SER A 151 -6.94 15.72 -3.46
CA SER A 151 -8.10 16.34 -4.13
C SER A 151 -8.74 15.44 -5.18
N LEU A 152 -7.97 14.58 -5.87
CA LEU A 152 -8.49 13.73 -6.94
C LEU A 152 -9.23 12.51 -6.38
N LEU A 153 -8.66 11.83 -5.39
CA LEU A 153 -9.29 10.72 -4.67
C LEU A 153 -10.52 11.22 -3.89
N SER A 154 -10.41 12.40 -3.27
CA SER A 154 -11.54 13.04 -2.61
C SER A 154 -12.68 13.32 -3.60
N ARG A 155 -12.39 13.83 -4.81
CA ARG A 155 -13.44 14.01 -5.83
C ARG A 155 -14.01 12.69 -6.32
N LEU A 156 -13.17 11.67 -6.50
CA LEU A 156 -13.60 10.34 -6.94
C LEU A 156 -14.55 9.67 -5.93
N LEU A 157 -14.27 9.81 -4.64
CA LEU A 157 -15.09 9.22 -3.57
C LEU A 157 -16.32 10.09 -3.22
N ILE A 158 -16.18 11.42 -3.17
CA ILE A 158 -17.22 12.30 -2.64
C ILE A 158 -18.20 12.76 -3.73
N GLU A 159 -17.80 12.90 -5.00
CA GLU A 159 -18.73 13.28 -6.06
C GLU A 159 -19.60 12.06 -6.45
N PRO A 160 -20.93 12.09 -6.26
CA PRO A 160 -21.77 10.90 -6.43
C PRO A 160 -21.67 10.27 -7.82
N ALA A 161 -21.63 11.08 -8.88
CA ALA A 161 -21.52 10.61 -10.25
C ALA A 161 -20.18 9.89 -10.53
N ARG A 162 -19.08 10.33 -9.90
CA ARG A 162 -17.76 9.69 -10.03
C ARG A 162 -17.68 8.41 -9.20
N ARG A 163 -18.21 8.45 -7.98
CA ARG A 163 -18.28 7.30 -7.09
C ARG A 163 -19.10 6.17 -7.73
N GLN A 164 -20.27 6.49 -8.28
CA GLN A 164 -21.13 5.51 -8.95
C GLN A 164 -20.45 4.86 -10.17
N ARG A 165 -19.64 5.62 -10.92
CA ARG A 165 -18.83 5.07 -12.01
C ARG A 165 -17.73 4.12 -11.50
N LEU A 166 -17.08 4.46 -10.40
CA LEU A 166 -16.08 3.61 -9.75
C LEU A 166 -16.72 2.32 -9.22
N GLU A 167 -17.85 2.43 -8.52
CA GLU A 167 -18.63 1.29 -8.00
C GLU A 167 -19.04 0.35 -9.13
N ARG A 168 -19.55 0.89 -10.24
CA ARG A 168 -19.90 0.09 -11.42
C ARG A 168 -18.69 -0.65 -12.00
N ALA A 169 -17.57 0.05 -12.19
CA ALA A 169 -16.34 -0.56 -12.70
C ALA A 169 -15.82 -1.66 -11.76
N LEU A 170 -15.93 -1.45 -10.44
CA LEU A 170 -15.58 -2.46 -9.44
C LEU A 170 -16.51 -3.68 -9.49
N GLN A 171 -17.81 -3.48 -9.68
CA GLN A 171 -18.80 -4.56 -9.82
C GLN A 171 -18.57 -5.37 -11.10
N GLU A 172 -18.35 -4.70 -12.23
CA GLU A 172 -18.02 -5.34 -13.51
C GLU A 172 -16.72 -6.14 -13.43
N ALA A 173 -15.69 -5.59 -12.77
CA ALA A 173 -14.42 -6.27 -12.61
C ALA A 173 -14.51 -7.43 -11.59
N ALA A 174 -15.38 -7.32 -10.57
CA ALA A 174 -15.66 -8.37 -9.60
C ALA A 174 -16.44 -9.55 -10.20
N SER A 175 -17.36 -9.30 -11.13
CA SER A 175 -18.11 -10.34 -11.85
C SER A 175 -17.32 -10.95 -13.02
N GLY A 176 -16.27 -10.26 -13.47
CA GLY A 176 -15.38 -10.73 -14.52
C GLY A 176 -14.30 -11.73 -14.06
N PRO A 177 -13.43 -12.17 -14.99
CA PRO A 177 -12.36 -13.13 -14.72
C PRO A 177 -11.32 -12.63 -13.70
N PHE A 178 -11.33 -11.33 -13.41
CA PHE A 178 -10.41 -10.67 -12.48
C PHE A 178 -10.96 -10.54 -11.05
N GLY A 179 -12.20 -10.96 -10.78
CA GLY A 179 -12.86 -10.72 -9.49
C GLY A 179 -12.13 -11.30 -8.28
N ARG A 180 -11.51 -12.48 -8.44
CA ARG A 180 -10.67 -13.11 -7.39
C ARG A 180 -9.44 -12.28 -7.01
N PHE A 181 -9.05 -11.30 -7.83
CA PHE A 181 -7.91 -10.42 -7.60
C PHE A 181 -8.30 -9.04 -7.06
N LEU A 182 -9.59 -8.77 -6.86
CA LEU A 182 -10.11 -7.54 -6.28
C LEU A 182 -10.42 -7.76 -4.78
N PRO A 183 -9.58 -7.25 -3.86
CA PRO A 183 -9.79 -7.42 -2.43
C PRO A 183 -10.83 -6.40 -1.92
N ASN A 184 -12.12 -6.65 -2.20
CA ASN A 184 -13.22 -5.76 -1.78
C ASN A 184 -13.98 -6.33 -0.58
N ALA A 185 -13.27 -6.57 0.53
CA ALA A 185 -13.89 -7.02 1.77
C ALA A 185 -14.64 -5.88 2.51
N THR A 186 -14.36 -4.61 2.17
CA THR A 186 -14.95 -3.39 2.75
C THR A 186 -15.16 -2.33 1.69
N ASP A 187 -16.01 -1.34 1.99
CA ASP A 187 -16.19 -0.16 1.15
C ASP A 187 -15.14 0.90 1.50
N TYR A 188 -14.10 0.97 0.66
CA TYR A 188 -12.99 1.94 0.66
C TYR A 188 -12.08 1.98 1.90
N PHE A 189 -12.61 1.76 3.10
CA PHE A 189 -11.90 1.88 4.37
C PHE A 189 -12.18 0.71 5.30
N TRP A 190 -11.26 0.49 6.23
CA TRP A 190 -11.45 -0.27 7.46
C TRP A 190 -11.57 0.71 8.62
N GLY A 191 -12.27 0.28 9.67
CA GLY A 191 -12.34 1.00 10.94
C GLY A 191 -11.38 0.43 11.97
N ILE A 192 -10.83 1.27 12.84
CA ILE A 192 -10.07 0.85 14.01
C ILE A 192 -10.89 1.10 15.27
N ARG A 193 -11.20 0.02 16.00
CA ARG A 193 -11.91 0.08 17.29
C ARG A 193 -11.42 -1.02 18.22
N GLU A 194 -11.06 -0.64 19.45
CA GLU A 194 -10.44 -1.54 20.44
C GLU A 194 -9.16 -2.19 19.89
N GLU A 195 -8.29 -1.40 19.24
CA GLU A 195 -7.04 -1.86 18.61
C GLU A 195 -7.23 -2.96 17.55
N ARG A 196 -8.44 -3.08 17.01
CA ARG A 196 -8.80 -4.09 16.02
C ARG A 196 -9.38 -3.46 14.77
N VAL A 197 -9.01 -4.07 13.65
CA VAL A 197 -9.53 -3.75 12.32
C VAL A 197 -10.97 -4.26 12.20
N ARG A 198 -11.88 -3.40 11.76
CA ARG A 198 -13.32 -3.65 11.58
C ARG A 198 -13.72 -3.43 10.14
N LYS A 199 -14.49 -4.37 9.58
CA LYS A 199 -15.12 -4.18 8.28
C LYS A 199 -16.06 -2.99 8.37
N LEU A 200 -15.98 -2.10 7.39
CA LEU A 200 -16.95 -1.02 7.21
C LEU A 200 -17.66 -1.20 5.86
N VAL A 201 -18.94 -0.87 5.85
CA VAL A 201 -19.78 -0.80 4.64
C VAL A 201 -20.35 0.61 4.51
N LEU A 202 -20.53 1.08 3.29
CA LEU A 202 -21.12 2.38 3.00
C LEU A 202 -22.63 2.23 2.85
N GLU A 203 -23.39 2.73 3.83
CA GLU A 203 -24.86 2.70 3.85
C GLU A 203 -25.39 4.09 4.19
N ASP A 204 -26.35 4.58 3.41
CA ASP A 204 -26.98 5.90 3.59
C ASP A 204 -26.00 7.07 3.80
N GLY A 205 -24.86 7.03 3.08
CA GLY A 205 -23.83 8.06 3.17
C GLY A 205 -22.98 7.99 4.45
N GLN A 206 -23.01 6.88 5.17
CA GLN A 206 -22.23 6.61 6.38
C GLN A 206 -21.38 5.35 6.18
N LEU A 207 -20.14 5.36 6.66
CA LEU A 207 -19.36 4.15 6.85
C LEU A 207 -19.72 3.53 8.20
N ILE A 208 -20.33 2.35 8.18
CA ILE A 208 -20.80 1.67 9.40
C ILE A 208 -20.13 0.31 9.59
N GLU A 209 -19.93 -0.09 10.84
CA GLU A 209 -19.58 -1.47 11.21
C GLU A 209 -20.86 -2.33 11.16
N PRO A 210 -21.00 -3.26 10.19
CA PRO A 210 -22.22 -4.04 10.04
C PRO A 210 -22.46 -4.94 11.25
N ASP A 211 -23.73 -5.26 11.51
CA ASP A 211 -24.19 -6.14 12.59
C ASP A 211 -23.80 -5.68 14.02
N ARG A 212 -23.50 -4.38 14.19
CA ARG A 212 -23.15 -3.80 15.50
C ARG A 212 -23.89 -2.48 15.77
N PRO A 213 -24.95 -2.48 16.60
CA PRO A 213 -25.78 -1.29 16.88
C PRO A 213 -25.02 -0.08 17.46
N HIS A 214 -23.89 -0.31 18.14
CA HIS A 214 -22.99 0.74 18.65
C HIS A 214 -21.57 0.59 18.07
N GLY A 215 -21.50 0.17 16.81
CA GLY A 215 -20.26 0.09 16.05
C GLY A 215 -19.76 1.45 15.60
N LEU A 216 -18.66 1.47 14.85
CA LEU A 216 -18.21 2.69 14.20
C LEU A 216 -19.26 3.19 13.21
N SER A 217 -19.51 4.51 13.19
CA SER A 217 -20.35 5.20 12.21
C SER A 217 -19.71 6.54 11.88
N ILE A 218 -19.33 6.75 10.62
CA ILE A 218 -18.60 7.94 10.17
C ILE A 218 -19.25 8.50 8.91
N PRO A 219 -19.63 9.79 8.88
CA PRO A 219 -20.17 10.41 7.67
C PRO A 219 -19.19 10.30 6.51
N PHE A 220 -19.68 9.89 5.35
CA PHE A 220 -18.90 9.75 4.12
C PHE A 220 -18.72 11.09 3.42
N GLU A 221 -18.20 12.06 4.16
CA GLU A 221 -17.96 13.43 3.72
C GLU A 221 -16.51 13.80 3.97
N ARG A 222 -15.94 14.63 3.08
CA ARG A 222 -14.53 15.01 3.13
C ARG A 222 -14.02 15.45 4.52
N PRO A 223 -14.67 16.36 5.27
CA PRO A 223 -14.15 16.78 6.57
C PRO A 223 -14.09 15.63 7.58
N HIS A 224 -15.13 14.80 7.62
CA HIS A 224 -15.24 13.66 8.53
C HIS A 224 -14.24 12.55 8.19
N LEU A 225 -14.12 12.19 6.90
CA LEU A 225 -13.13 11.21 6.45
C LEU A 225 -11.70 11.69 6.72
N ARG A 226 -11.41 12.96 6.47
CA ARG A 226 -10.09 13.55 6.78
C ARG A 226 -9.78 13.43 8.27
N GLN A 227 -10.72 13.83 9.13
CA GLN A 227 -10.50 13.80 10.57
C GLN A 227 -10.32 12.38 11.08
N ALA A 228 -11.18 11.44 10.66
CA ALA A 228 -11.09 10.05 11.08
C ALA A 228 -9.80 9.34 10.59
N LEU A 229 -9.23 9.74 9.44
CA LEU A 229 -7.92 9.26 8.99
C LEU A 229 -6.75 9.85 9.81
N LEU A 230 -6.86 11.13 10.21
CA LEU A 230 -5.85 11.79 11.05
C LEU A 230 -5.86 11.20 12.47
N ASP A 231 -7.04 10.87 12.99
CA ASP A 231 -7.22 10.26 14.32
C ASP A 231 -6.91 8.76 14.33
N GLY A 232 -6.55 8.17 13.18
CA GLY A 232 -6.26 6.74 13.04
C GLY A 232 -7.49 5.83 13.20
N VAL A 233 -8.70 6.38 13.20
CA VAL A 233 -9.98 5.65 13.28
C VAL A 233 -10.31 4.98 11.94
N LEU A 234 -9.90 5.59 10.83
CA LEU A 234 -10.00 4.99 9.49
C LEU A 234 -8.65 4.56 8.96
N LEU A 235 -8.64 3.43 8.25
CA LEU A 235 -7.54 2.96 7.43
C LEU A 235 -8.05 2.72 6.00
N PRO A 236 -7.42 3.30 4.96
CA PRO A 236 -7.74 2.93 3.59
C PRO A 236 -7.60 1.42 3.37
N ASN A 237 -8.53 0.83 2.62
CA ASN A 237 -8.41 -0.54 2.18
C ASN A 237 -7.34 -0.68 1.08
N LEU A 238 -6.94 -1.91 0.79
CA LEU A 238 -5.84 -2.18 -0.15
C LEU A 238 -6.15 -1.68 -1.57
N PHE A 239 -7.40 -1.78 -1.99
CA PHE A 239 -7.85 -1.22 -3.27
C PHE A 239 -7.63 0.29 -3.34
N LEU A 240 -8.04 1.04 -2.31
CA LEU A 240 -7.90 2.49 -2.27
C LEU A 240 -6.42 2.91 -2.28
N MET A 241 -5.57 2.15 -1.58
CA MET A 241 -4.13 2.38 -1.61
C MET A 241 -3.53 2.12 -2.99
N PHE A 242 -3.89 1.03 -3.66
CA PHE A 242 -3.44 0.78 -5.03
C PHE A 242 -4.00 1.77 -6.04
N LEU A 243 -5.24 2.25 -5.85
CA LEU A 243 -5.83 3.28 -6.69
C LEU A 243 -5.05 4.59 -6.59
N VAL A 244 -4.66 5.01 -5.38
CA VAL A 244 -3.78 6.17 -5.19
C VAL A 244 -2.47 5.95 -5.92
N LEU A 245 -1.85 4.78 -5.75
CA LEU A 245 -0.58 4.44 -6.40
C LEU A 245 -0.70 4.41 -7.94
N ALA A 246 -1.79 3.87 -8.48
CA ALA A 246 -2.03 3.76 -9.92
C ALA A 246 -2.29 5.11 -10.59
N ILE A 247 -2.86 6.07 -9.84
CA ILE A 247 -3.07 7.43 -10.32
C ILE A 247 -1.78 8.27 -10.25
N LEU A 248 -0.75 7.83 -9.51
CA LEU A 248 0.55 8.48 -9.52
C LEU A 248 1.27 8.18 -10.85
N PRO A 249 1.30 9.14 -11.78
CA PRO A 249 1.73 8.86 -13.14
C PRO A 249 3.23 8.62 -13.16
N ARG A 250 3.63 7.55 -13.86
CA ARG A 250 5.03 7.14 -14.01
C ARG A 250 5.71 6.82 -12.69
N VAL A 251 4.98 6.44 -11.64
CA VAL A 251 5.53 5.73 -10.48
C VAL A 251 5.52 4.24 -10.80
N ARG A 252 6.65 3.56 -10.56
CA ARG A 252 6.66 2.09 -10.53
C ARG A 252 6.44 1.64 -9.11
N VAL A 253 5.51 0.73 -8.93
CA VAL A 253 5.33 0.00 -7.69
C VAL A 253 5.87 -1.40 -7.90
N VAL A 254 6.77 -1.84 -7.03
CA VAL A 254 7.40 -3.17 -7.11
C VAL A 254 7.11 -3.93 -5.81
N GLY A 255 6.98 -5.26 -5.87
CA GLY A 255 6.81 -6.12 -4.69
C GLY A 255 5.39 -6.63 -4.40
N GLY A 256 5.28 -7.65 -3.53
CA GLY A 256 4.02 -8.32 -3.17
C GLY A 256 3.80 -9.63 -3.93
N LEU A 257 3.59 -10.73 -3.18
CA LEU A 257 3.50 -12.12 -3.70
C LEU A 257 2.43 -12.31 -4.80
N ARG A 258 1.41 -11.45 -4.85
CA ARG A 258 0.33 -11.49 -5.85
C ARG A 258 0.50 -10.51 -7.02
N GLN A 259 1.47 -9.59 -6.98
CA GLN A 259 1.64 -8.60 -8.05
C GLN A 259 2.23 -9.18 -9.34
N ILE A 260 2.94 -10.31 -9.26
CA ILE A 260 3.43 -11.04 -10.44
C ILE A 260 2.26 -11.47 -11.36
N GLY A 261 1.06 -11.66 -10.80
CA GLY A 261 -0.16 -11.93 -11.58
C GLY A 261 -0.68 -10.72 -12.38
N TYR A 262 -0.27 -9.49 -12.02
CA TYR A 262 -0.67 -8.27 -12.75
C TYR A 262 0.24 -7.97 -13.95
N VAL A 263 1.39 -8.63 -14.09
CA VAL A 263 2.31 -8.43 -15.23
C VAL A 263 1.61 -8.68 -16.57
N ALA A 264 0.67 -9.64 -16.61
CA ALA A 264 -0.14 -9.91 -17.79
C ALA A 264 -1.06 -8.75 -18.20
N LEU A 265 -1.45 -7.87 -17.27
CA LEU A 265 -2.35 -6.73 -17.53
C LEU A 265 -1.63 -5.48 -18.06
N PHE A 266 -0.31 -5.38 -17.92
CA PHE A 266 0.47 -4.27 -18.47
C PHE A 266 0.87 -4.45 -19.93
N HIS A 267 0.58 -5.63 -20.51
CA HIS A 267 0.91 -6.00 -21.89
C HIS A 267 -0.32 -6.19 -22.79
N SER A 268 -1.52 -5.92 -22.29
CA SER A 268 -2.79 -5.92 -23.04
C SER A 268 -3.26 -4.51 -23.35
#